data_AF-A0A7C0X5X4-F1
#
_entry.id   AF-A0A7C0X5X4-F1
#
_cell.length_a   1.000
_cell.length_b   1.000
_cell.length_c   1.000
_cell.angle_alpha   90.00
_cell.angle_beta   90.00
_cell.angle_gamma   90.00
#
_symmetry.space_group_name_H-M   'P 1'
#
loop_
_entity.id
_entity.type
_entity.pdbx_description
1 polymer ?
#
loop_
_entity_poly.entity_id
_entity_poly.type
_entity_poly.pdbx_seq_one_letter_code
_entity_poly.pdbx_strand_id
1 'polypeptide(L)'
;LNISMLGGHLIDGLTSYISIYDPLGMGLPTYSELHPASNLLMNIWPPLYPIVKFLLVVLIILLFDVFYREETYRYERLVNLLKIGVFILGFAPGVRDLLRVTMGV
;
A
#
# COMPACT_ATOMS: atom_id res chain seq x y z
N LEU A 1 -15.10 -4.43 1.96
CA LEU A 1 -14.24 -3.79 0.94
C LEU A 1 -13.22 -2.85 1.58
N ASN A 2 -13.65 -1.83 2.34
CA ASN A 2 -12.73 -0.86 2.94
C ASN A 2 -11.67 -1.47 3.87
N ILE A 3 -12.06 -2.41 4.74
CA ILE A 3 -11.11 -3.14 5.61
C ILE A 3 -10.09 -3.93 4.78
N SER A 4 -10.54 -4.57 3.69
CA SER A 4 -9.68 -5.29 2.77
C SER A 4 -8.68 -4.36 2.07
N MET A 5 -9.12 -3.16 1.66
CA MET A 5 -8.24 -2.14 1.09
C MET A 5 -7.18 -1.68 2.09
N LEU A 6 -7.58 -1.38 3.34
CA LEU A 6 -6.66 -1.02 4.41
C LEU A 6 -5.65 -2.15 4.66
N GLY A 7 -6.11 -3.39 4.77
CA GLY A 7 -5.26 -4.56 4.98
C GLY A 7 -4.27 -4.78 3.84
N GLY A 8 -4.72 -4.71 2.58
CA GLY A 8 -3.87 -4.91 1.40
C GLY A 8 -2.72 -3.90 1.33
N HIS A 9 -3.02 -2.62 1.53
CA HIS A 9 -1.99 -1.57 1.50
C HIS A 9 -1.12 -1.52 2.75
N LEU A 10 -1.63 -1.97 3.90
CA LEU A 10 -0.81 -2.10 5.11
C LEU A 10 0.17 -3.26 4.98
N ILE A 11 -0.26 -4.41 4.45
CA ILE A 11 0.63 -5.53 4.13
C ILE A 11 1.71 -5.05 3.16
N ASP A 12 1.32 -4.39 2.08
CA ASP A 12 2.23 -3.85 1.07
C ASP A 12 3.24 -2.83 1.62
N GLY A 13 2.76 -1.85 2.39
CA GLY A 13 3.64 -0.88 3.02
C GLY A 13 4.66 -1.54 3.95
N LEU A 14 4.22 -2.51 4.76
CA LEU A 14 5.10 -3.22 5.70
C LEU A 14 6.08 -4.15 5.00
N THR A 15 5.62 -4.92 4.01
CA THR A 15 6.47 -5.89 3.30
C THR A 15 7.49 -5.17 2.43
N SER A 16 7.12 -4.10 1.73
CA SER A 16 8.10 -3.24 1.03
C SER A 16 9.09 -2.61 2.02
N TYR A 17 8.63 -2.10 3.17
CA TYR A 17 9.52 -1.54 4.19
C TYR A 17 10.56 -2.57 4.68
N ILE A 18 10.11 -3.79 4.99
CA ILE A 18 11.00 -4.89 5.40
C ILE A 18 11.94 -5.30 4.26
N SER A 19 11.41 -5.39 3.05
CA SER A 19 12.11 -5.89 1.87
C SER A 19 13.19 -4.94 1.33
N ILE A 20 13.05 -3.63 1.58
CA ILE A 20 13.96 -2.60 1.04
C ILE A 20 14.94 -2.12 2.10
N TYR A 21 14.47 -1.87 3.32
CA TYR A 21 15.30 -1.33 4.40
C TYR A 21 15.95 -2.42 5.26
N ASP A 22 15.43 -3.65 5.23
CA ASP A 22 15.85 -4.77 6.08
C ASP A 22 16.04 -4.38 7.57
N PRO A 23 15.00 -3.85 8.23
CA PRO A 23 15.07 -3.45 9.64
C PRO A 23 15.34 -4.63 10.58
N LEU A 24 15.18 -5.87 10.10
CA LEU A 24 15.36 -7.09 10.87
C LEU A 24 16.74 -7.74 10.65
N GLY A 25 17.58 -7.16 9.79
CA GLY A 25 18.92 -7.68 9.50
C GLY A 25 18.91 -9.08 8.90
N MET A 26 17.91 -9.39 8.09
CA MET A 26 17.71 -10.69 7.43
C MET A 26 18.68 -10.94 6.27
N GLY A 27 19.51 -9.97 5.90
CA GLY A 27 20.50 -10.10 4.82
C GLY A 27 19.84 -10.19 3.45
N LEU A 28 18.64 -9.61 3.32
CA LEU A 28 17.88 -9.62 2.08
C LEU A 28 18.63 -8.84 1.00
N PRO A 29 18.62 -9.29 -0.27
CA PRO A 29 19.20 -8.53 -1.37
C PRO A 29 18.57 -7.12 -1.39
N THR A 30 19.39 -6.07 -1.25
CA THR A 30 18.91 -4.69 -1.30
C THR A 30 18.23 -4.44 -2.64
N TYR A 31 16.90 -4.32 -2.59
CA TYR A 31 16.12 -3.99 -3.76
C TYR A 31 16.34 -2.52 -4.09
N SER A 32 16.98 -2.27 -5.22
CA SER A 32 17.05 -0.93 -5.82
C SER A 32 15.64 -0.51 -6.23
N GLU A 33 14.94 0.17 -5.33
CA GLU A 33 13.73 0.95 -5.64
C GLU A 33 14.01 1.89 -6.82
N LEU A 34 13.41 1.60 -7.98
CA LEU A 34 13.46 2.48 -9.15
C LEU A 34 12.47 3.65 -9.03
N HIS A 35 11.62 3.69 -7.99
CA HIS A 35 10.65 4.76 -7.81
C HIS A 35 11.22 5.92 -6.97
N PRO A 36 11.34 7.13 -7.56
CA PRO A 36 11.90 8.30 -6.87
C PRO A 36 11.17 8.67 -5.58
N ALA A 37 9.86 8.45 -5.54
CA ALA A 37 9.02 8.77 -4.40
C ALA A 37 9.29 7.86 -3.19
N SER A 38 9.54 6.56 -3.42
CA SER A 38 9.85 5.63 -2.34
C SER A 38 11.23 5.91 -1.77
N ASN A 39 12.23 6.10 -2.65
CA ASN A 39 13.58 6.50 -2.24
C ASN A 39 13.60 7.82 -1.46
N LEU A 40 12.81 8.82 -1.86
CA LEU A 40 12.68 10.07 -1.10
C LEU A 40 12.13 9.83 0.31
N LEU A 41 11.05 9.06 0.44
CA LEU A 41 10.46 8.75 1.74
C LEU A 41 11.41 7.95 2.63
N MET A 42 12.10 6.96 2.04
CA MET A 42 13.05 6.11 2.75
C MET A 42 14.31 6.85 3.19
N ASN A 43 14.79 7.81 2.40
CA ASN A 43 15.92 8.67 2.77
C ASN A 43 15.60 9.66 3.90
N ILE A 44 14.34 10.10 4.02
CA ILE A 44 13.91 10.98 5.12
C ILE A 44 13.72 10.17 6.40
N TRP A 45 12.86 9.15 6.35
CA TRP A 45 12.62 8.25 7.47
C TRP A 45 12.01 6.95 6.93
N PRO A 46 12.71 5.80 6.97
CA PRO A 46 12.26 4.53 6.38
C PRO A 46 10.82 4.09 6.74
N PRO A 47 10.33 4.23 7.98
CA PRO A 47 8.93 3.95 8.34
C PRO A 47 7.89 4.90 7.74
N LEU A 48 8.30 6.03 7.16
CA LEU A 48 7.41 7.01 6.55
C LEU A 48 6.70 6.43 5.32
N TYR A 49 7.34 5.52 4.58
CA TYR A 49 6.76 4.87 3.41
C TYR A 49 5.44 4.12 3.73
N PRO A 50 5.40 3.14 4.65
CA PRO A 50 4.14 2.48 5.02
C PRO A 50 3.10 3.44 5.59
N ILE A 51 3.52 4.46 6.35
CA ILE A 51 2.61 5.45 6.96
C ILE A 51 1.90 6.27 5.89
N VAL A 52 2.64 6.82 4.93
CA VAL A 52 2.08 7.64 3.84
C VAL A 52 1.12 6.81 2.99
N LYS A 53 1.49 5.56 2.68
CA LYS A 53 0.66 4.65 1.90
C LYS A 53 -0.65 4.32 2.62
N PHE A 54 -0.57 4.04 3.92
CA PHE A 54 -1.75 3.81 4.76
C PHE A 54 -2.66 5.05 4.81
N LEU A 55 -2.08 6.23 5.03
CA LEU A 55 -2.82 7.50 5.05
C LEU A 55 -3.55 7.76 3.73
N LEU A 56 -2.91 7.45 2.60
CA LEU A 56 -3.48 7.63 1.27
C LEU A 56 -4.73 6.77 1.06
N VAL A 57 -4.74 5.53 1.55
CA VAL A 57 -5.92 4.65 1.46
C VAL A 57 -7.04 5.12 2.37
N VAL A 58 -6.70 5.57 3.59
CA VAL A 58 -7.68 6.18 4.49
C VAL A 58 -8.32 7.41 3.82
N LEU A 59 -7.52 8.25 3.16
CA LEU A 59 -8.01 9.41 2.42
C LEU A 59 -8.95 9.00 1.28
N ILE A 60 -8.60 7.97 0.51
CA ILE A 60 -9.45 7.42 -0.56
C ILE A 60 -10.81 6.96 0.00
N ILE A 61 -10.81 6.22 1.11
CA ILE A 61 -12.04 5.74 1.74
C ILE A 61 -12.88 6.93 2.23
N LEU A 62 -12.25 7.92 2.86
CA LEU A 62 -12.93 9.10 3.39
C LEU A 62 -13.52 9.95 2.25
N LEU A 63 -12.81 10.07 1.13
CA LEU A 63 -13.30 10.74 -0.08
C LEU A 63 -14.56 10.06 -0.61
N PHE A 64 -14.52 8.74 -0.86
CA PHE A 64 -15.65 8.04 -1.48
C PHE A 64 -16.85 7.84 -0.55
N ASP A 65 -16.62 7.58 0.74
CA ASP A 65 -17.67 7.12 1.64
C ASP A 65 -18.21 8.22 2.57
N VAL A 66 -17.46 9.31 2.75
CA VAL A 66 -17.89 10.45 3.56
C VAL A 66 -18.20 11.65 2.69
N PHE A 67 -17.22 12.17 1.94
CA PHE A 67 -17.39 13.42 1.21
C PHE A 67 -18.31 13.30 0.00
N TYR A 68 -18.13 12.24 -0.81
CA TYR A 68 -18.88 12.08 -2.06
C TYR A 68 -20.04 11.10 -1.97
N ARG A 69 -20.45 10.72 -0.75
CA ARG A 69 -21.43 9.65 -0.51
C ARG A 69 -22.74 9.81 -1.31
N GLU A 70 -23.25 11.03 -1.41
CA GLU A 70 -24.51 11.33 -2.10
C GLU A 70 -24.36 11.25 -3.63
N GLU A 71 -23.23 11.70 -4.19
CA GLU A 71 -22.94 11.59 -5.63
C GLU A 71 -22.57 10.16 -6.05
N THR A 72 -21.81 9.45 -5.21
CA THR A 72 -21.38 8.08 -5.46
C THR A 72 -22.53 7.08 -5.42
N TYR A 73 -23.64 7.40 -4.74
CA TYR A 73 -24.85 6.56 -4.72
C TYR A 73 -25.41 6.32 -6.13
N ARG A 74 -25.33 7.32 -7.01
CA ARG A 74 -25.78 7.18 -8.41
C ARG A 74 -24.88 6.26 -9.25
N TYR A 75 -23.61 6.11 -8.85
CA TYR A 75 -22.58 5.38 -9.57
C TYR A 75 -21.96 4.24 -8.74
N GLU A 76 -22.76 3.64 -7.85
CA GLU A 76 -22.28 2.67 -6.85
C GLU A 76 -21.45 1.52 -7.47
N ARG A 77 -21.86 1.02 -8.64
CA ARG A 77 -21.12 -0.03 -9.38
C ARG A 77 -19.72 0.42 -9.80
N LEU A 78 -19.59 1.64 -10.31
CA LEU A 78 -18.29 2.19 -10.73
C LEU A 78 -17.38 2.41 -9.52
N VAL A 79 -17.94 2.93 -8.43
CA VAL A 79 -17.20 3.19 -7.19
C VAL A 79 -16.71 1.87 -6.57
N ASN A 80 -17.54 0.83 -6.57
CA ASN A 80 -17.13 -0.49 -6.10
C ASN A 80 -16.05 -1.11 -6.98
N LEU A 81 -16.12 -0.96 -8.31
CA LEU A 81 -15.04 -1.39 -9.21
C LEU A 81 -13.74 -0.63 -8.93
N LEU A 82 -13.81 0.67 -8.70
CA LEU A 82 -12.65 1.48 -8.37
C LEU A 82 -12.02 1.03 -7.04
N LYS A 83 -12.84 0.79 -6.01
CA LYS A 83 -12.38 0.25 -4.73
C LYS A 83 -11.73 -1.12 -4.85
N ILE A 84 -12.24 -1.99 -5.73
CA ILE A 84 -11.59 -3.28 -6.07
C ILE A 84 -10.24 -3.02 -6.74
N GLY A 85 -10.15 -2.08 -7.67
CA GLY A 85 -8.88 -1.67 -8.29
C GLY A 85 -7.86 -1.18 -7.25
N VAL A 86 -8.27 -0.30 -6.35
CA VAL A 86 -7.42 0.19 -5.24
C VAL A 86 -6.99 -0.97 -4.33
N PHE A 87 -7.89 -1.92 -4.04
CA PHE A 87 -7.53 -3.12 -3.29
C PHE A 87 -6.45 -3.94 -3.99
N ILE A 88 -6.61 -4.24 -5.29
CA ILE A 88 -5.63 -5.01 -6.08
C ILE A 88 -4.27 -4.30 -6.12
N LEU A 89 -4.26 -2.98 -6.26
CA LEU A 89 -3.04 -2.17 -6.31
C LEU A 89 -2.21 -2.25 -5.02
N GLY A 90 -2.83 -2.48 -3.86
CA GLY A 90 -2.09 -2.74 -2.62
C GLY A 90 -1.80 -4.22 -2.41
N PHE A 91 -2.83 -5.07 -2.59
CA PHE A 91 -2.73 -6.49 -2.28
C PHE A 91 -1.72 -7.23 -3.18
N ALA A 92 -1.67 -6.92 -4.48
CA ALA A 92 -0.77 -7.60 -5.40
C ALA A 92 0.73 -7.36 -5.10
N PRO A 93 1.22 -6.11 -5.00
CA PRO A 93 2.60 -5.87 -4.60
C PRO A 93 2.87 -6.33 -3.16
N GLY A 94 1.89 -6.20 -2.25
CA GLY A 94 2.10 -6.65 -0.87
C GLY A 94 2.30 -8.15 -0.73
N VAL A 95 1.52 -8.96 -1.46
CA VAL A 95 1.73 -10.41 -1.52
C VAL A 95 3.04 -10.76 -2.23
N ARG A 96 3.37 -10.07 -3.32
CA ARG A 96 4.66 -10.28 -4.03
C ARG A 96 5.84 -10.03 -3.09
N ASP A 97 5.85 -8.91 -2.39
CA ASP A 97 6.93 -8.51 -1.49
C ASP A 97 6.97 -9.41 -0.25
N LEU A 98 5.80 -9.85 0.26
CA LEU A 98 5.72 -10.86 1.31
C LEU A 98 6.38 -12.17 0.88
N LEU A 99 6.02 -12.68 -0.30
CA LEU A 99 6.62 -13.90 -0.85
C LEU A 99 8.13 -13.74 -0.98
N ARG A 100 8.60 -12.59 -1.45
CA ARG A 100 10.02 -12.27 -1.56
C ARG A 100 10.74 -12.38 -0.21
N VAL A 101 10.22 -11.69 0.81
CA VAL A 101 10.77 -11.71 2.17
C VAL A 101 10.76 -13.13 2.73
N THR A 102 9.69 -13.89 2.54
CA THR A 102 9.63 -15.29 3.02
C THR A 102 10.58 -16.23 2.29
N MET A 103 10.83 -15.99 1.00
CA MET A 103 11.77 -16.78 0.19
C MET A 103 13.23 -16.33 0.37
N GLY A 104 13.47 -15.23 1.09
CA GLY A 104 14.81 -14.68 1.31
C GLY A 104 15.44 -14.03 0.08
N VAL A 105 14.61 -13.52 -0.86
CA VAL A 105 15.04 -12.90 -2.12
C VAL A 105 14.63 -11.44 -2.23
#